data_AF-A0A094WGL0-F1
#
_entry.id   AF-A0A094WGL0-F1
#
_cell.length_a   1.000
_cell.length_b   1.000
_cell.length_c   1.000
_cell.angle_alpha   90.00
_cell.angle_beta   90.00
_cell.angle_gamma   90.00
#
_symmetry.space_group_name_H-M   'P 1'
#
loop_
_entity.id
_entity.type
_entity.pdbx_description
1 polymer ?
#
loop_
_entity_poly.entity_id
_entity_poly.type
_entity_poly.pdbx_seq_one_letter_code
_entity_poly.pdbx_strand_id
1 'polypeptide(L)'
;MNNNLNELANNSGESINKNYWICKNAFGENILDISSLESDSFPITLAKENKRVLSISLEKDRIDVLSEKLKNEPECVQKNVECRITNLFNLENNKLFDSILLDYSLVHITDMKRYLMQVTNKLSIEGRIIITLPLGIKKGQNLVSPFYFEDFLNEIKEKLYIKEIEYQEDWVGIVLMQLEHSDKNDNLNLFEVIRKIEQILYAKENTFFCK
;
A
#
# COMPACT_ATOMS: atom_id res chain seq x y z
N MET A 1 30.82 -28.63 8.39
CA MET A 1 30.65 -27.15 8.33
C MET A 1 29.34 -26.83 7.64
N ASN A 2 28.19 -27.14 8.28
CA ASN A 2 26.87 -27.03 7.64
C ASN A 2 25.82 -26.41 8.59
N ASN A 3 26.21 -25.45 9.43
CA ASN A 3 25.29 -24.83 10.39
C ASN A 3 25.01 -23.33 10.15
N ASN A 4 25.64 -22.67 9.18
CA ASN A 4 25.49 -21.20 9.03
C ASN A 4 24.35 -20.74 8.10
N LEU A 5 23.72 -21.63 7.33
CA LEU A 5 22.63 -21.23 6.42
C LEU A 5 21.24 -21.27 7.08
N ASN A 6 21.01 -22.17 8.02
CA ASN A 6 19.73 -22.25 8.75
C ASN A 6 19.61 -21.17 9.84
N GLU A 7 20.72 -20.67 10.38
CA GLU A 7 20.70 -19.54 11.34
C GLU A 7 20.40 -18.19 10.64
N LEU A 8 20.69 -18.07 9.34
CA LEU A 8 20.29 -16.88 8.55
C LEU A 8 18.81 -16.89 8.15
N ALA A 9 18.18 -18.07 8.09
CA ALA A 9 16.72 -18.20 7.88
C ALA A 9 15.91 -17.98 9.17
N ASN A 10 16.52 -18.21 10.34
CA ASN A 10 15.88 -18.02 11.64
C ASN A 10 16.00 -16.59 12.21
N ASN A 11 16.60 -15.66 11.46
CA ASN A 11 16.47 -14.22 11.70
C ASN A 11 15.35 -13.63 10.81
N SER A 12 14.25 -14.37 10.62
CA SER A 12 13.01 -13.76 10.16
C SER A 12 12.56 -12.80 11.27
N GLY A 13 12.74 -11.49 11.03
CA GLY A 13 12.12 -10.48 11.87
C GLY A 13 10.64 -10.84 12.07
N GLU A 14 10.12 -10.61 13.27
CA GLU A 14 8.72 -10.89 13.60
C GLU A 14 7.79 -10.44 12.46
N SER A 15 6.87 -11.32 12.05
CA SER A 15 5.92 -11.01 10.98
C SER A 15 5.19 -9.70 11.32
N ILE A 16 5.40 -8.68 10.50
CA ILE A 16 4.82 -7.36 10.75
C ILE A 16 3.36 -7.41 10.32
N ASN A 17 2.46 -7.01 11.22
CA ASN A 17 1.06 -6.84 10.89
C ASN A 17 0.89 -5.75 9.82
N LYS A 18 0.37 -6.12 8.63
CA LYS A 18 0.17 -5.21 7.50
C LYS A 18 -0.60 -3.94 7.87
N ASN A 19 -1.69 -4.08 8.63
CA ASN A 19 -2.54 -2.95 9.01
C ASN A 19 -1.77 -1.96 9.89
N TYR A 20 -0.99 -2.49 10.84
CA TYR A 20 -0.10 -1.68 11.67
C TYR A 20 0.95 -0.97 10.81
N TRP A 21 1.59 -1.67 9.86
CA TRP A 21 2.60 -1.07 8.97
C TRP A 21 2.02 0.06 8.12
N ILE A 22 0.83 -0.13 7.54
CA ILE A 22 0.11 0.91 6.77
C ILE A 22 -0.17 2.11 7.67
N CYS A 23 -0.77 1.90 8.85
CA CYS A 23 -1.16 2.99 9.74
C CYS A 23 0.06 3.76 10.28
N LYS A 24 1.14 3.05 10.63
CA LYS A 24 2.40 3.65 11.07
C LYS A 24 3.01 4.55 10.00
N ASN A 25 2.91 4.16 8.73
CA ASN A 25 3.47 4.92 7.62
C ASN A 25 2.58 6.10 7.18
N ALA A 26 1.28 6.05 7.49
CA ALA A 26 0.32 7.11 7.18
C ALA A 26 0.70 8.42 7.88
N PHE A 27 1.08 9.41 7.09
CA PHE A 27 1.51 10.74 7.52
C PHE A 27 0.37 11.77 7.44
N GLY A 28 0.47 12.80 8.29
CA GLY A 28 -0.49 13.91 8.36
C GLY A 28 -1.90 13.50 8.80
N GLU A 29 -2.85 14.39 8.54
CA GLU A 29 -4.23 14.29 9.05
C GLU A 29 -5.23 13.90 7.97
N ASN A 30 -5.02 14.32 6.72
CA ASN A 30 -5.98 14.10 5.64
C ASN A 30 -5.55 12.89 4.81
N ILE A 31 -6.33 11.82 4.89
CA ILE A 31 -6.00 10.54 4.28
C ILE A 31 -7.02 10.22 3.18
N LEU A 32 -6.54 9.84 2.01
CA LEU A 32 -7.37 9.23 0.96
C LEU A 32 -7.13 7.72 0.98
N ASP A 33 -8.20 6.95 1.15
CA ASP A 33 -8.16 5.50 1.11
C ASP A 33 -8.84 5.00 -0.17
N ILE A 34 -8.06 4.34 -1.04
CA ILE A 34 -8.52 3.72 -2.29
C ILE A 34 -8.12 2.24 -2.27
N SER A 35 -8.35 1.56 -1.15
CA SER A 35 -8.01 0.15 -0.99
C SER A 35 -9.09 -0.77 -1.58
N SER A 36 -8.76 -2.05 -1.80
CA SER A 36 -9.73 -3.06 -2.25
C SER A 36 -10.65 -3.55 -1.10
N LEU A 37 -11.58 -4.47 -1.39
CA LEU A 37 -12.52 -5.02 -0.42
C LEU A 37 -11.86 -5.82 0.71
N GLU A 38 -10.69 -6.43 0.48
CA GLU A 38 -9.97 -7.26 1.48
C GLU A 38 -9.43 -6.43 2.69
N SER A 39 -9.80 -5.15 2.76
CA SER A 39 -9.01 -4.07 3.34
C SER A 39 -9.92 -2.97 3.92
N ASP A 40 -10.55 -3.27 5.07
CA ASP A 40 -11.71 -2.53 5.59
C ASP A 40 -11.55 -1.95 7.02
N SER A 41 -10.38 -2.06 7.64
CA SER A 41 -10.18 -1.65 9.05
C SER A 41 -9.28 -0.43 9.25
N PHE A 42 -8.38 -0.11 8.31
CA PHE A 42 -7.46 1.03 8.46
C PHE A 42 -8.15 2.39 8.53
N PRO A 43 -9.25 2.68 7.79
CA PRO A 43 -9.94 3.95 7.92
C PRO A 43 -10.41 4.20 9.36
N ILE A 44 -10.93 3.16 10.02
CA ILE A 44 -11.37 3.23 11.41
C ILE A 44 -10.19 3.39 12.37
N THR A 45 -9.11 2.63 12.18
CA THR A 45 -7.90 2.75 13.00
C THR A 45 -7.30 4.16 12.93
N LEU A 46 -7.16 4.71 11.72
CA LEU A 46 -6.65 6.06 11.50
C LEU A 46 -7.60 7.13 12.08
N ALA A 47 -8.91 6.91 11.99
CA ALA A 47 -9.89 7.81 12.58
C ALA A 47 -9.85 7.83 14.12
N LYS A 48 -9.51 6.70 14.77
CA LYS A 48 -9.25 6.63 16.22
C LYS A 48 -8.02 7.44 16.63
N GLU A 49 -7.07 7.62 15.71
CA GLU A 49 -5.91 8.52 15.86
C GLU A 49 -6.22 9.97 15.45
N ASN A 50 -7.50 10.31 15.30
CA ASN A 50 -8.00 11.63 14.93
C ASN A 50 -7.62 12.10 13.52
N LYS A 51 -7.28 11.18 12.61
CA LYS A 51 -7.08 11.47 11.19
C LYS A 51 -8.41 11.51 10.44
N ARG A 52 -8.54 12.40 9.46
CA ARG A 52 -9.70 12.52 8.57
C ARG A 52 -9.48 11.65 7.34
N VAL A 53 -10.28 10.58 7.21
CA VAL A 53 -10.15 9.61 6.12
C VAL A 53 -11.31 9.76 5.14
N LEU A 54 -11.00 10.01 3.87
CA LEU A 54 -11.94 9.82 2.77
C LEU A 54 -11.70 8.45 2.17
N SER A 55 -12.61 7.51 2.37
CA SER A 55 -12.57 6.18 1.75
C SER A 55 -13.43 6.16 0.48
N ILE A 56 -12.84 5.83 -0.65
CA ILE A 56 -13.53 5.73 -1.93
C ILE A 56 -13.43 4.33 -2.53
N SER A 57 -14.47 3.91 -3.25
CA SER A 57 -14.45 2.70 -4.06
C SER A 57 -15.54 2.74 -5.12
N LEU A 58 -15.37 2.02 -6.22
CA LEU A 58 -16.48 1.72 -7.15
C LEU A 58 -17.30 0.52 -6.68
N GLU A 59 -16.74 -0.32 -5.81
CA GLU A 59 -17.41 -1.49 -5.24
C GLU A 59 -18.27 -1.06 -4.06
N LYS A 60 -19.59 -1.06 -4.26
CA LYS A 60 -20.56 -0.71 -3.21
C LYS A 60 -20.39 -1.58 -1.96
N ASP A 61 -20.16 -2.88 -2.13
CA ASP A 61 -20.03 -3.83 -1.02
C ASP A 61 -18.91 -3.44 -0.05
N ARG A 62 -17.79 -2.91 -0.57
CA ARG A 62 -16.69 -2.40 0.27
C ARG A 62 -17.15 -1.24 1.14
N ILE A 63 -17.84 -0.28 0.53
CA ILE A 63 -18.35 0.90 1.23
C ILE A 63 -19.40 0.49 2.26
N ASP A 64 -20.27 -0.45 1.93
CA ASP A 64 -21.30 -0.95 2.85
C ASP A 64 -20.65 -1.62 4.07
N VAL A 65 -19.68 -2.51 3.87
CA VAL A 65 -18.95 -3.19 4.97
C VAL A 65 -18.26 -2.18 5.88
N LEU A 66 -17.53 -1.22 5.32
CA LEU A 66 -16.86 -0.18 6.11
C LEU A 66 -17.87 0.67 6.89
N SER A 67 -18.98 1.03 6.26
CA SER A 67 -20.03 1.84 6.88
C SER A 67 -20.72 1.11 8.03
N GLU A 68 -20.99 -0.19 7.89
CA GLU A 68 -21.53 -1.01 8.97
C GLU A 68 -20.56 -1.13 10.15
N LYS A 69 -19.26 -1.29 9.90
CA LYS A 69 -18.25 -1.27 10.96
C LYS A 69 -18.20 0.09 11.66
N LEU A 70 -18.23 1.18 10.88
CA LEU A 70 -18.17 2.54 11.40
C LEU A 70 -19.34 2.88 12.32
N LYS A 71 -20.56 2.39 12.04
CA LYS A 71 -21.74 2.59 12.90
C LYS A 71 -21.56 2.09 14.33
N ASN A 72 -20.69 1.11 14.54
CA ASN A 72 -20.40 0.55 15.86
C ASN A 72 -19.29 1.31 16.63
N GLU A 73 -18.67 2.31 16.00
CA GLU A 73 -17.62 3.12 16.62
C GLU A 73 -18.20 4.36 17.32
N PRO A 74 -17.48 5.01 18.26
CA PRO A 74 -17.92 6.26 18.88
C PRO A 74 -18.13 7.38 17.85
N GLU A 75 -19.06 8.31 18.11
CA GLU A 75 -19.39 9.43 17.20
C GLU A 75 -18.15 10.26 16.79
N CYS A 76 -17.19 10.41 17.70
CA CYS A 76 -15.94 11.12 17.42
C CYS A 76 -15.05 10.42 16.38
N VAL A 77 -15.16 9.09 16.22
CA VAL A 77 -14.49 8.30 15.19
C VAL A 77 -15.33 8.30 13.92
N GLN A 78 -16.65 8.17 14.03
CA GLN A 78 -17.57 8.18 12.88
C GLN A 78 -17.41 9.45 12.02
N LYS A 79 -17.35 10.63 12.66
CA LYS A 79 -17.18 11.92 11.97
C LYS A 79 -15.85 12.07 11.22
N ASN A 80 -14.87 11.24 11.54
CA ASN A 80 -13.53 11.29 10.97
C ASN A 80 -13.40 10.40 9.71
N VAL A 81 -14.41 9.59 9.38
CA VAL A 81 -14.42 8.77 8.16
C VAL A 81 -15.58 9.16 7.26
N GLU A 82 -15.25 9.50 6.02
CA GLU A 82 -16.21 9.74 4.95
C GLU A 82 -16.11 8.62 3.91
N CYS A 83 -17.24 7.96 3.60
CA CYS A 83 -17.30 6.92 2.59
C CYS A 83 -17.99 7.43 1.32
N ARG A 84 -17.40 7.22 0.14
CA ARG A 84 -18.02 7.59 -1.15
C ARG A 84 -17.89 6.48 -2.19
N ILE A 85 -18.99 6.15 -2.85
CA ILE A 85 -18.97 5.29 -4.04
C ILE A 85 -18.56 6.16 -5.24
N THR A 86 -17.26 6.20 -5.54
CA THR A 86 -16.69 7.02 -6.61
C THR A 86 -15.29 6.53 -7.00
N ASN A 87 -14.72 7.10 -8.06
CA ASN A 87 -13.34 6.87 -8.45
C ASN A 87 -12.46 8.10 -8.17
N LEU A 88 -11.14 7.90 -8.22
CA LEU A 88 -10.14 8.95 -8.02
C LEU A 88 -10.29 10.12 -9.00
N PHE A 89 -10.67 9.83 -10.25
CA PHE A 89 -10.79 10.81 -11.33
C PHE A 89 -11.96 11.80 -11.12
N ASN A 90 -12.96 11.41 -10.34
CA ASN A 90 -14.14 12.22 -10.03
C ASN A 90 -13.94 13.11 -8.80
N LEU A 91 -12.82 12.98 -8.08
CA LEU A 91 -12.53 13.85 -6.94
C LEU A 91 -12.13 15.26 -7.40
N GLU A 92 -12.53 16.27 -6.64
CA GLU A 92 -12.20 17.67 -6.90
C GLU A 92 -10.67 17.89 -6.96
N ASN A 93 -10.20 18.69 -7.91
CA ASN A 93 -8.76 18.88 -8.19
C ASN A 93 -8.01 19.68 -7.12
N ASN A 94 -8.71 20.48 -6.32
CA ASN A 94 -8.14 21.27 -5.24
C ASN A 94 -8.02 20.50 -3.91
N LYS A 95 -8.57 19.28 -3.80
CA LYS A 95 -8.49 18.47 -2.59
C LYS A 95 -7.19 17.66 -2.59
N LEU A 96 -6.28 18.00 -1.67
CA LEU A 96 -5.01 17.32 -1.45
C LEU A 96 -5.03 16.47 -0.17
N PHE A 97 -4.17 15.46 -0.12
CA PHE A 97 -4.08 14.51 0.98
C PHE A 97 -2.63 14.31 1.42
N ASP A 98 -2.45 14.20 2.73
CA ASP A 98 -1.15 13.98 3.38
C ASP A 98 -0.71 12.53 3.23
N SER A 99 -1.66 11.60 3.12
CA SER A 99 -1.39 10.25 2.66
C SER A 99 -2.47 9.71 1.74
N ILE A 100 -2.06 8.91 0.76
CA ILE A 100 -2.95 8.15 -0.11
C ILE A 100 -2.62 6.66 0.05
N LEU A 101 -3.62 5.88 0.44
CA LEU A 101 -3.51 4.44 0.68
C LEU A 101 -4.02 3.68 -0.55
N LEU A 102 -3.18 2.78 -1.07
CA LEU A 102 -3.44 1.93 -2.22
C LEU A 102 -3.22 0.46 -1.82
N ASP A 103 -4.00 -0.05 -0.86
CA ASP A 103 -3.88 -1.45 -0.45
C ASP A 103 -4.60 -2.37 -1.43
N TYR A 104 -3.79 -3.16 -2.15
CA TYR A 104 -4.21 -4.12 -3.16
C TYR A 104 -5.09 -3.55 -4.28
N SER A 105 -5.15 -2.23 -4.47
CA SER A 105 -5.99 -1.65 -5.52
C SER A 105 -5.29 -1.54 -6.88
N LEU A 106 -3.96 -1.40 -6.90
CA LEU A 106 -3.22 -1.26 -8.16
C LEU A 106 -3.30 -2.51 -9.06
N VAL A 107 -3.57 -3.69 -8.51
CA VAL A 107 -3.69 -4.94 -9.29
C VAL A 107 -4.91 -4.98 -10.22
N HIS A 108 -5.85 -4.05 -10.02
CA HIS A 108 -7.05 -3.87 -10.85
C HIS A 108 -6.90 -2.75 -11.89
N ILE A 109 -5.75 -2.06 -11.91
CA ILE A 109 -5.51 -0.91 -12.77
C ILE A 109 -4.77 -1.33 -14.04
N THR A 110 -5.35 -1.01 -15.21
CA THR A 110 -4.75 -1.30 -16.52
C THR A 110 -3.76 -0.23 -16.99
N ASP A 111 -4.05 1.05 -16.72
CA ASP A 111 -3.20 2.19 -17.07
C ASP A 111 -2.57 2.76 -15.79
N MET A 112 -1.54 2.06 -15.31
CA MET A 112 -0.85 2.40 -14.05
C MET A 112 -0.23 3.80 -14.10
N LYS A 113 0.38 4.17 -15.24
CA LYS A 113 0.97 5.49 -15.45
C LYS A 113 -0.02 6.62 -15.18
N ARG A 114 -1.17 6.59 -15.88
CA ARG A 114 -2.20 7.61 -15.75
C ARG A 114 -2.80 7.63 -14.34
N TYR A 115 -2.98 6.46 -13.75
CA TYR A 115 -3.52 6.35 -12.40
C TYR A 115 -2.57 6.94 -11.36
N LEU A 116 -1.29 6.57 -11.37
CA LEU A 116 -0.28 7.10 -10.44
C LEU A 116 -0.06 8.60 -10.63
N MET A 117 -0.15 9.10 -11.87
CA MET A 117 -0.14 10.55 -12.11
C MET A 117 -1.31 11.24 -11.40
N GLN A 118 -2.52 10.67 -11.46
CA GLN A 118 -3.67 11.24 -10.77
C GLN A 118 -3.55 11.13 -9.24
N VAL A 119 -3.01 10.03 -8.73
CA VAL A 119 -2.70 9.89 -7.30
C VAL A 119 -1.73 11.00 -6.87
N THR A 120 -0.64 11.18 -7.63
CA THR A 120 0.38 12.20 -7.35
C THR A 120 -0.21 13.61 -7.36
N ASN A 121 -1.14 13.90 -8.27
CA ASN A 121 -1.81 15.21 -8.36
C ASN A 121 -2.74 15.50 -7.17
N LYS A 122 -3.12 14.48 -6.37
CA LYS A 122 -3.91 14.65 -5.15
C LYS A 122 -3.05 14.64 -3.88
N LEU A 123 -1.72 14.56 -4.01
CA LEU A 123 -0.82 14.49 -2.87
C LEU A 123 -0.48 15.91 -2.39
N SER A 124 -0.51 16.14 -1.08
CA SER A 124 0.00 17.38 -0.49
C SER A 124 1.52 17.44 -0.57
N ILE A 125 2.08 18.61 -0.28
CA ILE A 125 3.52 18.82 -0.14
C ILE A 125 4.03 17.85 0.93
N GLU A 126 5.10 17.11 0.62
CA GLU A 126 5.66 16.05 1.48
C GLU A 126 4.71 14.88 1.79
N GLY A 127 3.57 14.78 1.09
CA GLY A 127 2.62 13.69 1.28
C GLY A 127 3.21 12.34 0.89
N ARG A 128 2.57 11.27 1.36
CA ARG A 128 3.01 9.89 1.14
C ARG A 128 1.99 9.06 0.37
N ILE A 129 2.46 8.23 -0.55
CA ILE A 129 1.63 7.18 -1.16
C ILE A 129 2.07 5.87 -0.52
N ILE A 130 1.12 5.17 0.10
CA ILE A 130 1.38 3.90 0.80
C ILE A 130 0.68 2.81 0.02
N ILE A 131 1.48 1.91 -0.54
CA ILE A 131 1.04 0.87 -1.44
C ILE A 131 1.31 -0.46 -0.79
N THR A 132 0.35 -1.37 -0.84
CA THR A 132 0.58 -2.78 -0.50
C THR A 132 0.08 -3.66 -1.63
N LEU A 133 0.89 -4.65 -2.00
CA LEU A 133 0.65 -5.51 -3.17
C LEU A 133 0.87 -6.97 -2.79
N PRO A 134 0.07 -7.90 -3.34
CA PRO A 134 0.25 -9.31 -3.04
C PRO A 134 1.58 -9.76 -3.63
N LEU A 135 2.35 -10.52 -2.85
CA LEU A 135 3.65 -11.04 -3.31
C LEU A 135 3.48 -12.47 -3.85
N GLY A 136 3.77 -12.66 -5.14
CA GLY A 136 3.70 -13.95 -5.84
C GLY A 136 2.36 -14.22 -6.55
N ILE A 137 2.19 -15.45 -7.06
CA ILE A 137 1.00 -15.86 -7.82
C ILE A 137 -0.11 -16.31 -6.85
N LYS A 138 -1.17 -15.51 -6.71
CA LYS A 138 -2.43 -15.98 -6.10
C LYS A 138 -3.28 -16.67 -7.18
N LYS A 139 -3.35 -18.01 -7.17
CA LYS A 139 -4.27 -18.76 -8.05
C LYS A 139 -5.73 -18.37 -7.72
N GLY A 140 -6.51 -18.00 -8.73
CA GLY A 140 -7.97 -17.84 -8.63
C GLY A 140 -8.49 -16.42 -8.38
N GLN A 141 -7.63 -15.39 -8.32
CA GLN A 141 -8.08 -13.99 -8.34
C GLN A 141 -8.07 -13.47 -9.79
N ASN A 142 -9.14 -12.77 -10.20
CA ASN A 142 -9.19 -12.02 -11.47
C ASN A 142 -8.26 -10.80 -11.40
N LEU A 143 -6.96 -11.05 -11.28
CA LEU A 143 -5.93 -10.01 -11.34
C LEU A 143 -5.84 -9.55 -12.80
N VAL A 144 -6.01 -8.25 -13.02
CA VAL A 144 -5.99 -7.67 -14.37
C VAL A 144 -4.57 -7.62 -14.91
N SER A 145 -3.57 -7.48 -14.03
CA SER A 145 -2.16 -7.57 -14.39
C SER A 145 -1.32 -8.17 -13.26
N PRO A 146 -0.40 -9.12 -13.53
CA PRO A 146 0.66 -9.46 -12.59
C PRO A 146 1.52 -8.21 -12.31
N PHE A 147 1.79 -7.95 -11.03
CA PHE A 147 2.62 -6.81 -10.65
C PHE A 147 4.10 -7.12 -10.88
N TYR A 148 4.71 -6.45 -11.85
CA TYR A 148 6.15 -6.47 -12.07
C TYR A 148 6.79 -5.21 -11.47
N PHE A 149 7.77 -5.43 -10.59
CA PHE A 149 8.42 -4.33 -9.87
C PHE A 149 9.18 -3.38 -10.81
N GLU A 150 9.79 -3.90 -11.89
CA GLU A 150 10.50 -3.09 -12.89
C GLU A 150 9.56 -2.11 -13.62
N ASP A 151 8.40 -2.59 -14.09
CA ASP A 151 7.40 -1.75 -14.76
C ASP A 151 6.94 -0.64 -13.82
N PHE A 152 6.65 -0.99 -12.56
CA PHE A 152 6.29 -0.02 -11.53
C PHE A 152 7.39 1.04 -11.30
N LEU A 153 8.66 0.63 -11.19
CA LEU A 153 9.80 1.56 -11.06
C LEU A 153 9.88 2.51 -12.25
N ASN A 154 9.66 2.00 -13.46
CA ASN A 154 9.66 2.81 -14.68
C ASN A 154 8.54 3.84 -14.71
N GLU A 155 7.39 3.54 -14.11
CA GLU A 155 6.25 4.48 -14.05
C GLU A 155 6.43 5.58 -13.00
N ILE A 156 7.14 5.31 -11.90
CA ILE A 156 7.27 6.28 -10.80
C ILE A 156 8.47 7.23 -10.94
N LYS A 157 9.55 6.82 -11.63
CA LYS A 157 10.88 7.47 -11.59
C LYS A 157 10.94 8.95 -11.94
N GLU A 158 9.97 9.46 -12.70
CA GLU A 158 9.96 10.87 -13.14
C GLU A 158 9.46 11.84 -12.06
N LYS A 159 8.62 11.38 -11.14
CA LYS A 159 7.90 12.25 -10.18
C LYS A 159 7.97 11.79 -8.74
N LEU A 160 8.24 10.52 -8.51
CA LEU A 160 8.20 9.90 -7.20
C LEU A 160 9.51 9.13 -6.98
N TYR A 161 9.86 8.99 -5.71
CA TYR A 161 10.91 8.09 -5.27
C TYR A 161 10.37 7.16 -4.19
N ILE A 162 11.01 6.00 -4.05
CA ILE A 162 10.69 5.07 -2.98
C ILE A 162 11.44 5.52 -1.72
N LYS A 163 10.69 5.78 -0.65
CA LYS A 163 11.23 6.12 0.67
C LYS A 163 11.49 4.88 1.53
N GLU A 164 10.57 3.91 1.49
CA GLU A 164 10.63 2.69 2.27
C GLU A 164 10.03 1.53 1.48
N ILE A 165 10.62 0.33 1.64
CA ILE A 165 10.00 -0.92 1.22
C ILE A 165 10.03 -1.91 2.36
N GLU A 166 8.88 -2.52 2.61
CA GLU A 166 8.70 -3.62 3.55
C GLU A 166 8.35 -4.90 2.78
N TYR A 167 8.95 -6.01 3.19
CA TYR A 167 8.71 -7.30 2.56
C TYR A 167 8.28 -8.30 3.61
N GLN A 168 7.10 -8.88 3.40
CA GLN A 168 6.57 -9.97 4.19
C GLN A 168 6.27 -11.15 3.26
N GLU A 169 6.02 -12.33 3.84
CA GLU A 169 5.83 -13.55 3.06
C GLU A 169 4.76 -13.38 1.97
N ASP A 170 3.65 -12.70 2.27
CA ASP A 170 2.48 -12.59 1.39
C ASP A 170 2.23 -11.23 0.74
N TRP A 171 2.99 -10.21 1.14
CA TRP A 171 2.78 -8.86 0.64
C TRP A 171 4.07 -8.04 0.64
N VAL A 172 4.11 -7.06 -0.26
CA VAL A 172 5.13 -6.01 -0.29
C VAL A 172 4.47 -4.68 0.04
N GLY A 173 5.07 -3.91 0.93
CA GLY A 173 4.71 -2.53 1.25
C GLY A 173 5.69 -1.56 0.62
N ILE A 174 5.19 -0.49 0.00
CA ILE A 174 6.02 0.54 -0.63
C ILE A 174 5.51 1.90 -0.16
N VAL A 175 6.40 2.74 0.35
CA VAL A 175 6.13 4.14 0.65
C VAL A 175 6.79 4.99 -0.43
N LEU A 176 5.99 5.76 -1.16
CA LEU A 176 6.46 6.73 -2.15
C LEU A 176 6.31 8.16 -1.64
N MET A 177 7.21 9.02 -2.07
CA MET A 177 7.16 10.47 -1.86
C MET A 177 7.52 11.19 -3.17
N GLN A 178 7.16 12.47 -3.28
CA GLN A 178 7.49 13.29 -4.46
C GLN A 178 9.00 13.51 -4.56
N LEU A 179 9.56 13.31 -5.76
CA LEU A 179 11.00 13.37 -6.03
C LEU A 179 11.63 14.72 -5.67
N GLU A 180 10.88 15.81 -5.83
CA GLU A 180 11.33 17.17 -5.46
C GLU A 180 11.61 17.33 -3.96
N HIS A 181 11.08 16.43 -3.14
CA HIS A 181 11.30 16.36 -1.69
C HIS A 181 12.24 15.23 -1.27
N SER A 182 12.96 14.63 -2.23
CA SER A 182 13.95 13.59 -1.91
C SER A 182 15.18 14.18 -1.19
N ASP A 183 15.51 13.60 -0.04
CA ASP A 183 16.80 13.86 0.61
C ASP A 183 17.91 13.07 -0.09
N LYS A 184 19.12 13.62 -0.18
CA LYS A 184 20.29 12.92 -0.76
C LYS A 184 20.63 11.60 -0.08
N ASN A 185 20.14 11.40 1.15
CA ASN A 185 20.32 10.18 1.93
C ASN A 185 19.20 9.14 1.71
N ASP A 186 18.15 9.48 0.96
CA ASP A 186 17.02 8.59 0.67
C ASP A 186 17.29 7.61 -0.48
N ASN A 187 18.57 7.39 -0.81
CA ASN A 187 18.94 6.43 -1.84
C ASN A 187 18.62 5.02 -1.36
N LEU A 188 17.50 4.51 -1.86
CA LEU A 188 17.11 3.12 -1.70
C LEU A 188 18.23 2.22 -2.24
N ASN A 189 18.75 1.32 -1.41
CA ASN A 189 19.74 0.34 -1.85
C ASN A 189 19.05 -0.73 -2.70
N LEU A 190 18.95 -0.48 -4.01
CA LEU A 190 18.24 -1.36 -4.95
C LEU A 190 18.80 -2.80 -4.94
N PHE A 191 20.09 -2.99 -4.65
CA PHE A 191 20.67 -4.33 -4.49
C PHE A 191 20.09 -5.07 -3.28
N GLU A 192 19.90 -4.41 -2.14
CA GLU A 192 19.28 -5.04 -0.98
C GLU A 192 17.81 -5.39 -1.22
N VAL A 193 17.11 -4.52 -1.95
CA VAL A 193 15.72 -4.71 -2.36
C VAL A 193 15.58 -5.93 -3.24
N ILE A 194 16.37 -6.01 -4.32
CA ILE A 194 16.39 -7.17 -5.23
C ILE A 194 16.73 -8.44 -4.45
N ARG A 195 17.77 -8.41 -3.61
CA ARG A 195 18.18 -9.57 -2.81
C ARG A 195 17.06 -10.07 -1.89
N LYS A 196 16.31 -9.17 -1.25
CA LYS A 196 15.16 -9.53 -0.40
C LYS A 196 14.02 -10.16 -1.22
N ILE A 197 13.69 -9.58 -2.38
CA ILE A 197 12.68 -10.15 -3.28
C ILE A 197 13.07 -11.59 -3.68
N GLU A 198 14.30 -11.78 -4.14
CA GLU A 198 14.81 -13.09 -4.59
C GLU A 198 14.75 -14.15 -3.48
N GLN A 199 15.11 -13.78 -2.24
CA GLN A 199 15.04 -14.69 -1.08
C GLN A 199 13.61 -15.16 -0.80
N ILE A 200 12.63 -14.26 -0.89
CA ILE A 200 11.23 -14.60 -0.61
C ILE A 200 10.64 -15.44 -1.74
N LEU A 201 10.94 -15.11 -2.99
CA LEU A 201 10.52 -15.91 -4.14
C LEU A 201 11.11 -17.33 -4.05
N TYR A 202 12.40 -17.46 -3.72
CA TYR A 202 13.06 -18.75 -3.53
C TYR A 202 12.40 -19.58 -2.41
N ALA A 203 12.07 -18.97 -1.27
CA ALA A 203 11.37 -19.65 -0.18
C ALA A 203 9.96 -20.13 -0.61
N LYS A 204 9.23 -19.31 -1.36
CA LYS A 204 7.90 -19.67 -1.89
C LYS A 204 7.97 -20.80 -2.91
N GLU A 205 8.93 -20.78 -3.82
CA GLU A 205 9.13 -21.85 -4.81
C GLU A 205 9.45 -23.19 -4.14
N ASN A 206 10.38 -23.21 -3.18
CA ASN A 206 10.69 -24.44 -2.45
C ASN A 206 9.49 -25.01 -1.69
N THR A 207 8.61 -24.15 -1.19
CA THR A 207 7.38 -24.59 -0.51
C THR A 207 6.33 -25.11 -1.50
N PHE A 208 6.32 -24.59 -2.73
CA PHE A 208 5.41 -25.02 -3.81
C PHE A 208 5.83 -26.33 -4.47
N PHE A 209 7.14 -26.60 -4.60
CA PHE A 209 7.67 -27.81 -5.24
C PHE A 209 7.90 -28.99 -4.26
N CYS A 210 7.81 -28.76 -2.95
CA CYS A 210 7.90 -29.82 -1.93
C CYS A 210 6.53 -30.38 -1.48
N LYS A 211 5.44 -30.03 -2.16
CA LYS A 211 4.11 -30.62 -1.99
C LYS A 211 3.70 -31.37 -3.25
#